data_AF-A0A2E9ECI2-F1
#
_entry.id   AF-A0A2E9ECI2-F1
#
_cell.length_a   1.000
_cell.length_b   1.000
_cell.length_c   1.000
_cell.angle_alpha   90.00
_cell.angle_beta   90.00
_cell.angle_gamma   90.00
#
_symmetry.space_group_name_H-M   'P 1'
#
loop_
_entity.id
_entity.type
_entity.pdbx_description
1 polymer ?
#
loop_
_entity_poly.entity_id
_entity_poly.type
_entity_poly.pdbx_seq_one_letter_code
_entity_poly.pdbx_strand_id
1 'polypeptide(L)'
;MPDFSEIINERLTRPIGDLCELFAEEKAFEEYSFFSGILSMLVDPSDEPMILAATIELSKCAFLGFIYSQPAQVKIDRLLEDAIDIAHTMSASDLN
;
A
#
# COMPACT_ATOMS: atom_id res chain seq x y z
N MET A 1 14.70 15.19 8.73
CA MET A 1 13.83 14.02 8.65
C MET A 1 12.84 14.31 7.53
N PRO A 2 12.60 13.36 6.61
CA PRO A 2 11.52 13.51 5.63
C PRO A 2 10.19 13.70 6.36
N ASP A 3 9.29 14.46 5.75
CA ASP A 3 7.93 14.64 6.29
C ASP A 3 7.18 13.29 6.24
N PHE A 4 6.25 13.05 7.17
CA PHE A 4 5.47 11.82 7.19
C PHE A 4 4.73 11.62 5.85
N SER A 5 4.19 12.69 5.28
CA SER A 5 3.56 12.69 3.96
C SER A 5 4.51 12.26 2.83
N GLU A 6 5.80 12.61 2.92
CA GLU A 6 6.83 12.18 1.95
C GLU A 6 7.09 10.68 2.10
N ILE A 7 7.17 10.19 3.34
CA ILE A 7 7.36 8.76 3.63
C ILE A 7 6.18 7.94 3.07
N ILE A 8 4.94 8.38 3.27
CA ILE A 8 3.75 7.71 2.72
C ILE A 8 3.80 7.67 1.19
N ASN A 9 4.13 8.78 0.55
CA ASN A 9 4.21 8.83 -0.90
C ASN A 9 5.28 7.89 -1.46
N GLU A 10 6.47 7.86 -0.86
CA GLU A 10 7.60 7.07 -1.34
C GLU A 10 7.44 5.57 -1.05
N ARG A 11 6.91 5.21 0.13
CA ARG A 11 6.85 3.81 0.60
C ARG A 11 5.51 3.14 0.38
N LEU A 12 4.44 3.90 0.12
CA LEU A 12 3.09 3.35 -0.02
C LEU A 12 2.46 3.75 -1.36
N THR A 13 2.22 5.04 -1.59
CA THR A 13 1.45 5.53 -2.75
C THR A 13 2.13 5.16 -4.08
N ARG A 14 3.41 5.48 -4.23
CA ARG A 14 4.15 5.24 -5.47
C ARG A 14 4.31 3.73 -5.75
N PRO A 15 4.74 2.89 -4.79
CA PRO A 15 4.81 1.44 -5.03
C PRO A 15 3.46 0.80 -5.39
N ILE A 16 2.35 1.25 -4.80
CA ILE A 16 1.00 0.78 -5.18
C ILE A 16 0.68 1.21 -6.61
N GLY A 17 1.03 2.43 -7.01
CA GLY A 17 0.92 2.90 -8.39
C GLY A 17 1.70 2.00 -9.37
N ASP A 18 2.97 1.73 -9.07
CA ASP A 18 3.82 0.84 -9.89
C ASP A 18 3.25 -0.58 -9.99
N LEU A 19 2.59 -1.09 -8.93
CA LEU A 19 1.89 -2.38 -8.95
C LEU A 19 0.65 -2.33 -9.84
N CYS A 20 -0.12 -1.25 -9.80
CA CYS A 20 -1.28 -1.07 -10.69
C CYS A 20 -0.85 -1.04 -12.16
N GLU A 21 0.26 -0.37 -12.49
CA GLU A 21 0.81 -0.39 -13.86
C GLU A 21 1.18 -1.82 -14.28
N LEU A 22 1.90 -2.55 -13.42
CA LEU A 22 2.27 -3.95 -13.67
C LEU A 22 1.04 -4.85 -13.89
N PHE A 23 0.01 -4.75 -13.04
CA PHE A 23 -1.20 -5.56 -13.17
C PHE A 23 -1.99 -5.21 -14.44
N ALA A 24 -2.00 -3.94 -14.86
CA ALA A 24 -2.61 -3.53 -16.12
C ALA A 24 -1.87 -4.15 -17.33
N GLU A 25 -0.54 -4.18 -17.31
CA GLU A 25 0.28 -4.82 -18.35
C GLU A 25 0.07 -6.34 -18.40
N GLU A 26 -0.02 -6.99 -17.23
CA GLU A 26 -0.26 -8.43 -17.08
C GLU A 26 -1.71 -8.83 -17.34
N LYS A 27 -2.64 -7.87 -17.49
CA LYS A 27 -4.10 -8.09 -17.58
C LYS A 27 -4.68 -8.77 -16.34
N ALA A 28 -4.04 -8.57 -15.19
CA ALA A 28 -4.46 -9.02 -13.87
C ALA A 28 -5.50 -8.04 -13.30
N PHE A 29 -6.71 -8.03 -13.88
CA PHE A 29 -7.70 -6.98 -13.62
C PHE A 29 -8.31 -7.01 -12.21
N GLU A 30 -8.36 -8.19 -11.58
CA GLU A 30 -8.88 -8.32 -10.21
C GLU A 30 -7.91 -7.70 -9.21
N GLU A 31 -6.62 -8.02 -9.33
CA GLU A 31 -5.54 -7.43 -8.57
C GLU A 31 -5.47 -5.92 -8.84
N TYR A 32 -5.50 -5.49 -10.10
CA TYR A 32 -5.56 -4.08 -10.46
C TYR A 32 -6.71 -3.35 -9.75
N SER A 33 -7.91 -3.91 -9.78
CA SER A 33 -9.09 -3.30 -9.16
C SER A 33 -8.95 -3.18 -7.65
N PHE A 34 -8.31 -4.16 -7.00
CA PHE A 34 -8.06 -4.13 -5.57
C PHE A 34 -7.02 -3.05 -5.20
N PHE A 35 -5.85 -3.07 -5.84
CA PHE A 35 -4.76 -2.15 -5.51
C PHE A 35 -5.07 -0.70 -5.91
N SER A 36 -5.78 -0.47 -7.01
CA SER A 36 -6.23 0.88 -7.39
C SER A 36 -7.28 1.44 -6.42
N GLY A 37 -8.10 0.58 -5.81
CA GLY A 37 -8.99 0.94 -4.72
C GLY A 37 -8.21 1.48 -3.51
N ILE A 38 -7.16 0.79 -3.10
CA ILE A 38 -6.27 1.24 -2.02
C ILE A 38 -5.57 2.56 -2.40
N LEU A 39 -5.09 2.67 -3.64
CA LEU A 39 -4.45 3.90 -4.11
C LEU A 39 -5.37 5.12 -3.98
N SER A 40 -6.67 4.95 -4.24
CA SER A 40 -7.66 6.02 -4.11
C SER A 40 -7.89 6.48 -2.66
N MET A 41 -7.55 5.64 -1.67
CA MET A 41 -7.58 6.02 -0.25
C MET A 41 -6.39 6.94 0.10
N LEU A 42 -5.29 6.87 -0.65
CA LEU A 42 -4.03 7.58 -0.36
C LEU A 42 -3.91 8.92 -1.11
N VAL A 43 -5.03 9.48 -1.58
CA VAL A 43 -5.05 10.75 -2.33
C VAL A 43 -4.58 11.93 -1.47
N ASP A 44 -4.92 11.91 -0.18
CA ASP A 44 -4.44 12.89 0.80
C ASP A 44 -3.45 12.21 1.76
N PRO A 45 -2.13 12.43 1.61
CA PRO A 45 -1.12 11.83 2.48
C PRO A 45 -1.05 12.48 3.88
N SER A 46 -1.88 13.49 4.16
CA SER A 46 -2.04 14.06 5.50
C SER A 46 -3.24 13.48 6.27
N ASP A 47 -4.10 12.69 5.62
CA ASP A 47 -5.22 12.00 6.26
C ASP A 47 -4.74 10.69 6.90
N GLU A 48 -4.14 10.82 8.09
CA GLU A 48 -3.64 9.69 8.88
C GLU A 48 -4.68 8.56 9.09
N PRO A 49 -5.94 8.84 9.50
CA PRO A 49 -6.97 7.80 9.58
C PRO A 49 -7.15 7.02 8.27
N MET A 50 -7.13 7.70 7.13
CA MET A 50 -7.27 7.05 5.83
C MET A 50 -6.04 6.23 5.45
N ILE A 51 -4.84 6.71 5.78
CA ILE A 51 -3.59 5.95 5.61
C ILE A 51 -3.62 4.66 6.43
N LEU A 52 -4.06 4.72 7.68
CA LEU A 52 -4.21 3.53 8.51
C LEU A 52 -5.27 2.57 7.94
N ALA A 53 -6.38 3.09 7.43
CA ALA A 53 -7.37 2.26 6.76
C ALA A 53 -6.78 1.57 5.51
N ALA A 54 -5.97 2.28 4.73
CA ALA A 54 -5.32 1.76 3.54
C ALA A 54 -4.28 0.66 3.86
N THR A 55 -3.50 0.80 4.94
CA THR A 55 -2.55 -0.25 5.37
C THR A 55 -3.28 -1.50 5.85
N ILE A 56 -4.41 -1.35 6.55
CA ILE A 56 -5.27 -2.48 6.94
C ILE A 56 -5.88 -3.13 5.69
N GLU A 57 -6.40 -2.35 4.74
CA GLU A 57 -6.98 -2.88 3.50
C GLU A 57 -5.93 -3.66 2.71
N LEU A 58 -4.73 -3.10 2.55
CA LEU A 58 -3.60 -3.73 1.88
C LEU A 58 -3.28 -5.12 2.46
N SER A 59 -3.31 -5.29 3.78
CA SER A 59 -3.04 -6.59 4.42
C SER A 59 -3.98 -7.71 3.97
N LYS A 60 -5.18 -7.38 3.46
CA LYS A 60 -6.16 -8.36 2.98
C LYS A 60 -5.69 -9.06 1.70
N CYS A 61 -4.76 -8.48 0.94
CA CYS A 61 -4.25 -9.06 -0.30
C CYS A 61 -3.63 -10.46 -0.11
N ALA A 62 -3.18 -10.77 1.11
CA ALA A 62 -2.66 -12.09 1.48
C ALA A 62 -3.75 -13.18 1.62
N PHE A 63 -5.02 -12.79 1.75
CA PHE A 63 -6.14 -13.69 2.03
C PHE A 63 -7.15 -13.80 0.88
N LEU A 64 -7.03 -12.96 -0.15
CA LEU A 64 -7.98 -12.90 -1.28
C LEU A 64 -7.78 -14.02 -2.32
N GLY A 65 -6.71 -14.81 -2.22
CA GLY A 65 -6.45 -15.92 -3.13
C GLY A 65 -5.88 -15.50 -4.50
N PHE A 66 -5.40 -14.26 -4.62
CA PHE A 66 -4.71 -13.77 -5.81
C PHE A 66 -3.44 -14.58 -6.11
N ILE A 67 -3.16 -14.76 -7.41
CA ILE A 67 -1.96 -15.45 -7.89
C ILE A 67 -1.07 -14.43 -8.59
N TYR A 68 -0.07 -13.94 -7.87
CA TYR A 68 0.83 -12.91 -8.37
C TYR A 68 1.92 -13.50 -9.27
N SER A 69 2.33 -12.72 -10.27
CA SER A 69 3.61 -12.95 -10.95
C SER A 69 4.77 -12.79 -9.97
N GLN A 70 5.93 -13.38 -10.28
CA GLN A 70 7.10 -13.26 -9.42
C GLN A 70 7.53 -11.79 -9.19
N PRO A 71 7.55 -10.90 -10.21
CA PRO A 71 7.84 -9.49 -10.00
C PRO A 71 6.81 -8.79 -9.10
N ALA A 72 5.52 -9.09 -9.25
CA ALA A 72 4.47 -8.52 -8.41
C ALA A 72 4.60 -8.97 -6.95
N GLN A 73 4.88 -10.26 -6.73
CA GLN A 73 5.04 -10.81 -5.39
C GLN A 73 6.19 -10.14 -4.61
N VAL A 74 7.36 -9.94 -5.24
CA VAL A 74 8.49 -9.24 -4.61
C VAL A 74 8.14 -7.79 -4.24
N LYS A 75 7.35 -7.10 -5.07
CA LYS A 75 6.88 -5.73 -4.79
C LYS A 75 5.88 -5.72 -3.64
N ILE A 76 4.95 -6.67 -3.61
CA ILE A 76 3.93 -6.79 -2.56
C ILE A 76 4.57 -7.11 -1.21
N ASP A 77 5.52 -8.03 -1.15
CA ASP A 77 6.18 -8.40 0.11
C ASP A 77 6.85 -7.18 0.77
N ARG A 78 7.59 -6.40 -0.03
CA ARG A 78 8.20 -5.14 0.44
C ARG A 78 7.17 -4.10 0.86
N LEU A 79 6.10 -3.96 0.08
CA LEU A 79 5.02 -3.02 0.38
C LEU A 79 4.32 -3.38 1.70
N LEU A 80 4.13 -4.67 2.00
CA LEU A 80 3.56 -5.14 3.26
C LEU A 80 4.51 -4.88 4.44
N GLU A 81 5.82 -5.08 4.27
CA GLU A 81 6.82 -4.71 5.28
C GLU A 81 6.80 -3.19 5.57
N ASP A 82 6.78 -2.36 4.52
CA ASP A 82 6.68 -0.90 4.65
C ASP A 82 5.40 -0.46 5.37
N ALA A 83 4.26 -1.09 5.05
CA ALA A 83 2.98 -0.80 5.68
C ALA A 83 2.97 -1.14 7.18
N ILE A 84 3.65 -2.22 7.59
CA ILE A 84 3.81 -2.60 9.00
C ILE A 84 4.61 -1.52 9.74
N ASP A 85 5.74 -1.09 9.20
CA ASP A 85 6.57 -0.02 9.80
C ASP A 85 5.81 1.30 9.97
N ILE A 86 5.03 1.68 8.95
CA ILE A 86 4.18 2.87 8.98
C ILE A 86 3.12 2.75 10.08
N ALA A 87 2.39 1.63 10.13
CA ALA A 87 1.36 1.40 11.14
C ALA A 87 1.93 1.42 12.57
N HIS A 88 3.13 0.88 12.77
CA HIS A 88 3.85 0.96 14.05
C HIS A 88 4.22 2.39 14.42
N THR A 89 4.68 3.19 13.46
CA THR A 89 5.06 4.60 13.68
C THR A 89 3.84 5.42 14.11
N MET A 90 2.71 5.23 13.45
CA MET A 90 1.45 5.92 13.79
C MET A 90 0.92 5.49 15.17
N SER A 91 0.94 4.18 15.46
CA SER A 91 0.50 3.66 16.76
C SER A 91 1.37 4.12 17.94
N ALA A 92 2.65 4.46 17.68
CA ALA A 92 3.56 4.98 18.69
C ALA A 92 3.38 6.48 18.96
N SER A 93 2.93 7.25 17.96
CA SER A 93 2.65 8.69 18.08
C SER A 93 1.43 8.98 18.96
N ASP A 94 0.42 8.10 18.98
CA ASP A 94 -0.80 8.24 19.80
C ASP A 94 -0.56 8.11 21.32
N LEU A 95 0.66 7.78 21.76
CA LEU A 95 1.02 7.53 23.16
C LEU A 95 1.73 8.70 23.87
N ASN A 96 1.80 9.90 23.27
CA ASN A 96 2.39 11.10 23.90
C ASN A 96 1.44 12.29 24.00
#